data_AF-A0AB37YU00-F1
#
_entry.id   AF-A0AB37YU00-F1
#
_cell.length_a   1.000
_cell.length_b   1.000
_cell.length_c   1.000
_cell.angle_alpha   90.00
_cell.angle_beta   90.00
_cell.angle_gamma   90.00
#
_symmetry.space_group_name_H-M   'P 1'
#
loop_
_entity.id
_entity.type
_entity.pdbx_description
1 polymer ?
#
loop_
_entity_poly.entity_id
_entity_poly.type
_entity_poly.pdbx_seq_one_letter_code
_entity_poly.pdbx_strand_id
1 'polypeptide(L)' 'MTWYLDNVYEINKEAPYTFYLPSSEVLEKLKVGDLVKLIFVTKNEEEDGFN' A
#
# COMPACT_ATOMS: atom_id res chain seq x y z
N MET A 1 14.50 -7.84 9.34
CA MET A 1 13.56 -7.07 8.51
C MET A 1 12.97 -7.97 7.44
N THR A 2 11.78 -8.53 7.71
CA THR A 2 11.02 -9.30 6.73
C THR A 2 9.76 -8.50 6.37
N TRP A 3 9.97 -7.36 5.70
CA TRP A 3 8.87 -6.58 5.15
C TRP A 3 8.42 -7.16 3.81
N TYR A 4 7.13 -7.10 3.55
CA TYR A 4 6.57 -7.36 2.22
C TYR A 4 5.69 -6.20 1.80
N LEU A 5 5.66 -5.96 0.48
CA LEU A 5 4.75 -4.98 -0.12
C LEU A 5 3.33 -5.55 -0.04
N ASP A 6 2.41 -4.77 0.51
CA ASP A 6 1.04 -5.20 0.66
C ASP A 6 0.27 -5.11 -0.66
N ASN A 7 -0.74 -5.98 -0.83
CA ASN A 7 -1.56 -6.00 -2.02
C ASN A 7 -2.81 -5.13 -1.83
N VAL A 8 -2.86 -4.00 -2.54
CA VAL A 8 -3.97 -3.04 -2.47
C VAL A 8 -5.34 -3.65 -2.78
N TYR A 9 -5.41 -4.68 -3.62
CA TYR A 9 -6.67 -5.35 -3.96
C TYR A 9 -7.21 -6.18 -2.80
N GLU A 10 -6.34 -6.86 -2.05
CA GLU A 10 -6.74 -7.65 -0.89
C GLU A 10 -7.14 -6.75 0.29
N ILE A 11 -6.35 -5.70 0.59
CA ILE A 11 -6.69 -4.78 1.69
C ILE A 11 -7.97 -3.97 1.41
N ASN A 12 -8.23 -3.63 0.14
CA ASN A 12 -9.46 -2.95 -0.22
C ASN A 12 -10.67 -3.87 -0.03
N LYS A 13 -10.53 -5.17 -0.33
CA LYS A 13 -11.59 -6.15 -0.07
C LYS A 13 -11.91 -6.28 1.41
N GLU A 14 -10.90 -6.23 2.28
CA GLU A 14 -11.08 -6.34 3.74
C GLU A 14 -11.58 -5.02 4.38
N ALA A 15 -11.11 -3.86 3.89
CA ALA A 15 -11.46 -2.54 4.40
C ALA A 15 -11.66 -1.50 3.28
N PRO A 16 -12.77 -1.60 2.51
CA PRO A 16 -12.96 -0.83 1.27
C PRO A 16 -13.09 0.68 1.46
N TYR A 17 -13.56 1.10 2.64
CA TYR A 17 -13.75 2.51 2.98
C TYR A 17 -12.49 3.16 3.58
N THR A 18 -11.48 2.35 3.95
CA THR A 18 -10.22 2.83 4.51
C THR A 18 -9.15 2.94 3.44
N PHE A 19 -9.05 1.91 2.58
CA PHE A 19 -8.03 1.84 1.55
C PHE A 19 -8.66 2.01 0.17
N TYR A 20 -8.55 3.22 -0.39
CA TYR A 20 -9.03 3.49 -1.74
C TYR A 20 -8.26 2.68 -2.78
N LEU A 21 -8.99 1.96 -3.63
CA LEU A 21 -8.45 1.30 -4.81
C LEU A 21 -8.62 2.22 -6.03
N PRO A 22 -7.51 2.74 -6.61
CA PRO A 22 -7.59 3.55 -7.83
C PRO A 22 -8.16 2.75 -8.99
N SER A 23 -8.98 3.41 -9.83
CA SER A 23 -9.44 2.79 -11.08
C SER A 23 -8.27 2.58 -12.06
N SER A 24 -8.43 1.65 -12.99
CA SER A 24 -7.42 1.40 -14.04
C SER A 24 -7.07 2.66 -14.83
N GLU A 25 -8.05 3.52 -15.13
CA GLU A 25 -7.85 4.80 -15.82
C GLU A 25 -6.94 5.78 -15.06
N VAL A 26 -6.90 5.70 -13.73
CA VAL A 26 -5.99 6.51 -12.91
C VAL A 26 -4.59 5.90 -12.93
N LEU A 27 -4.49 4.57 -12.84
CA LEU A 27 -3.21 3.86 -12.87
C LEU A 27 -2.50 4.03 -14.23
N GLU A 28 -3.24 4.03 -15.33
CA GLU A 28 -2.70 4.24 -16.69
C GLU A 28 -2.11 5.64 -16.91
N LYS A 29 -2.44 6.61 -16.04
CA LYS A 29 -1.88 7.97 -16.11
C LYS A 29 -0.54 8.11 -15.37
N LEU A 30 -0.13 7.09 -14.60
CA LEU A 30 1.14 7.11 -13.90
C LEU A 30 2.31 7.13 -14.90
N LYS A 31 3.26 8.02 -14.67
CA LYS A 31 4.48 8.15 -15.47
C LYS A 31 5.71 8.18 -14.57
N VAL A 32 6.87 7.95 -15.19
CA VAL A 32 8.17 8.08 -14.52
C VAL A 32 8.30 9.50 -13.95
N GLY A 33 8.62 9.59 -12.67
CA GLY A 33 8.73 10.84 -11.92
C GLY A 33 7.52 11.17 -11.04
N ASP A 34 6.41 10.44 -11.18
CA ASP A 34 5.27 10.60 -10.27
C ASP A 34 5.56 9.99 -8.89
N LEU A 35 4.96 10.57 -7.85
CA LEU A 35 5.05 10.09 -6.48
C LEU A 35 3.85 9.20 -6.16
N VAL A 36 4.12 8.03 -5.57
CA VAL A 36 3.10 7.08 -5.14
C VAL A 36 3.31 6.70 -3.68
N LYS A 37 2.21 6.36 -3.00
CA LYS A 37 2.26 5.81 -1.64
C LYS A 37 2.28 4.28 -1.72
N LEU A 38 3.28 3.66 -1.11
CA LEU A 38 3.38 2.21 -0.95
C LEU A 38 3.17 1.86 0.52
N ILE A 39 2.58 0.69 0.77
CA ILE A 39 2.34 0.16 2.11
C ILE A 39 3.17 -1.11 2.26
N PHE A 40 4.07 -1.11 3.24
CA PHE A 40 4.88 -2.27 3.60
C PHE A 40 4.43 -2.80 4.96
N VAL A 41 4.35 -4.12 5.08
CA VAL A 41 3.88 -4.81 6.29
C VAL A 41 4.96 -5.75 6.80
N THR A 42 5.09 -5.84 8.12
CA THR A 42 5.84 -6.89 8.83
C THR A 42 4.90 -7.59 9.80
N LYS A 43 5.15 -8.88 10.04
CA LYS A 43 4.46 -9.65 11.10
C LYS A 43 5.16 -9.55 12.44
N ASN A 44 6.39 -9.06 12.45
CA ASN A 44 7.19 -8.85 13.64
C ASN A 44 7.09 -7.38 14.02
N GLU A 45 6.71 -7.09 15.26
CA GLU A 45 6.89 -5.77 15.84
C GLU A 45 8.40 -5.47 15.88
N GLU A 46 8.83 -4.39 15.23
CA GLU A 46 10.20 -3.92 15.30
C GLU A 46 10.30 -2.82 16.38
N GLU A 47 11.39 -2.82 17.16
CA GLU A 47 11.59 -1.88 18.28
C GLU A 47 11.64 -0.40 17.82
N ASP A 48 11.85 -0.14 16.53
CA ASP A 48 11.98 1.20 15.93
C ASP A 48 10.70 1.74 15.28
N GLY A 49 9.58 1.01 15.37
CA GLY A 49 8.28 1.51 14.90
C GLY A 49 7.91 2.80 15.64
N PHE A 50 7.35 3.79 14.92
CA PHE A 50 6.84 5.06 15.48
C PHE A 50 6.02 4.79 16.76
N ASN A 51 6.62 5.08 17.91
CA ASN A 51 5.96 5.14 19.22
C ASN A 51 5.44 6.56 19.47
#